data_AF-A0A1I3LBD2-F1
#
_entry.id   AF-A0A1I3LBD2-F1
#
_cell.length_a   1.000
_cell.length_b   1.000
_cell.length_c   1.000
_cell.angle_alpha   90.00
_cell.angle_beta   90.00
_cell.angle_gamma   90.00
#
_symmetry.space_group_name_H-M   'P 1'
#
loop_
_entity.id
_entity.type
_entity.pdbx_description
1 polymer ?
#
loop_
_entity_poly.entity_id
_entity_poly.type
_entity_poly.pdbx_seq_one_letter_code
_entity_poly.pdbx_strand_id
1 'polypeptide(L)'
;MALLRFHPTYTLYGDMSDRVMAILRDFSPHVEVYSIDECFLGLHGLANLWPIPMGISHKIRHRIRQWTSLPVCAGFGATKTLAKLANHIAKKQPTSNGV
;
A
#
# COMPACT_ATOMS: atom_id res chain seq x y z
N MET A 1 13.02 -31.61 -7.01
CA MET A 1 12.38 -30.28 -6.85
C MET A 1 13.26 -29.28 -7.59
N ALA A 2 12.80 -28.72 -8.71
CA ALA A 2 13.57 -27.76 -9.50
C ALA A 2 13.22 -26.33 -9.06
N LEU A 3 14.24 -25.49 -8.83
CA LEU A 3 14.07 -24.06 -8.58
C LEU A 3 14.14 -23.31 -9.91
N LEU A 4 13.12 -22.50 -10.20
CA LEU A 4 13.11 -21.60 -11.35
C LEU A 4 13.77 -20.27 -10.96
N ARG A 5 14.73 -19.81 -11.77
CA ARG A 5 15.41 -18.52 -11.59
C ARG A 5 14.99 -17.56 -12.70
N PHE A 6 14.49 -16.39 -12.31
CA PHE A 6 14.16 -15.30 -13.22
C PHE A 6 15.14 -14.15 -13.03
N HIS A 7 15.42 -13.41 -14.10
CA HIS A 7 16.22 -12.18 -14.04
C HIS A 7 15.29 -11.00 -13.76
N PRO A 8 15.63 -10.12 -12.80
CA PRO A 8 14.80 -8.97 -12.51
C PRO A 8 14.85 -7.97 -13.66
N THR A 9 13.69 -7.46 -14.07
CA THR A 9 13.59 -6.33 -15.02
C THR A 9 13.32 -5.06 -14.24
N TYR A 10 14.37 -4.32 -13.86
CA TYR A 10 14.27 -3.13 -13.01
C TYR A 10 13.30 -2.07 -13.55
N THR A 11 13.29 -1.85 -14.88
CA THR A 11 12.36 -0.91 -15.54
C THR A 11 10.90 -1.27 -15.30
N LEU A 12 10.55 -2.56 -15.41
CA LEU A 12 9.18 -3.02 -15.17
C LEU A 12 8.75 -2.80 -13.73
N TYR A 13 9.63 -3.10 -12.76
CA TYR A 13 9.32 -2.86 -11.34
C TYR A 13 9.19 -1.36 -11.03
N GLY A 14 10.05 -0.53 -11.64
CA GLY A 14 9.96 0.93 -11.54
C GLY A 14 8.64 1.47 -12.08
N ASP A 15 8.26 1.09 -13.30
CA ASP A 15 6.99 1.52 -13.92
C ASP A 15 5.77 1.10 -13.08
N MET A 16 5.80 -0.11 -12.51
CA MET A 16 4.72 -0.58 -11.64
C MET A 16 4.66 0.19 -10.32
N SER A 17 5.83 0.46 -9.71
CA SER A 17 5.94 1.32 -8.54
C SER A 17 5.36 2.70 -8.81
N ASP A 18 5.78 3.35 -9.89
CA ASP A 18 5.34 4.70 -10.24
C ASP A 18 3.82 4.79 -10.43
N ARG A 19 3.21 3.78 -11.05
CA ARG A 19 1.75 3.67 -11.16
C ARG A 19 1.06 3.57 -9.80
N VAL A 20 1.59 2.75 -8.90
CA VAL A 20 1.05 2.62 -7.54
C VAL A 20 1.20 3.94 -6.77
N MET A 21 2.38 4.58 -6.83
CA MET A 21 2.62 5.85 -6.16
C MET A 21 1.76 6.98 -6.72
N ALA A 22 1.51 7.00 -8.03
CA ALA A 22 0.57 7.93 -8.66
C ALA A 22 -0.85 7.76 -8.10
N ILE A 23 -1.34 6.51 -8.00
CA ILE A 23 -2.65 6.23 -7.39
C ILE A 23 -2.69 6.72 -5.94
N LEU A 24 -1.66 6.49 -5.13
CA LEU A 24 -1.64 6.88 -3.72
C LEU A 24 -1.71 8.42 -3.54
N ARG A 25 -1.11 9.18 -4.45
CA ARG A 25 -1.16 10.66 -4.45
C ARG A 25 -2.57 11.22 -4.69
N ASP A 26 -3.48 10.46 -5.29
CA ASP A 26 -4.89 10.86 -5.43
C ASP A 26 -5.65 10.79 -4.09
N PHE A 27 -5.16 10.02 -3.12
CA PHE A 27 -5.84 9.80 -1.84
C PHE A 27 -5.31 10.67 -0.71
N SER A 28 -4.06 11.12 -0.79
CA SER A 28 -3.47 12.01 0.20
C SER A 28 -2.40 12.91 -0.43
N PRO A 29 -2.36 14.20 -0.07
CA PRO A 29 -1.23 15.07 -0.43
C PRO A 29 0.04 14.72 0.34
N HIS A 30 -0.04 13.95 1.42
CA HIS A 30 1.06 13.58 2.29
C HIS A 30 1.54 12.16 2.00
N VAL A 31 2.25 12.01 0.89
CA VAL A 31 2.81 10.73 0.42
C VAL A 31 4.32 10.72 0.60
N GLU A 32 4.83 9.75 1.34
CA GLU A 32 6.26 9.53 1.53
C GLU A 32 6.64 8.14 1.01
N VAL A 33 7.45 8.09 -0.04
CA VAL A 33 7.94 6.84 -0.63
C VAL A 33 9.12 6.34 0.20
N TYR A 34 9.01 5.13 0.75
CA TYR A 34 10.06 4.51 1.57
C TYR A 34 10.91 3.51 0.76
N SER A 35 10.28 2.77 -0.15
CA SER A 35 10.92 1.85 -1.10
C SER A 35 10.10 1.74 -2.39
N ILE A 36 10.55 0.90 -3.33
CA ILE A 36 9.84 0.60 -4.59
C ILE A 36 8.44 0.01 -4.39
N ASP A 37 8.17 -0.61 -3.24
CA ASP A 37 6.92 -1.29 -2.92
C ASP A 37 6.28 -0.81 -1.62
N GLU A 38 6.85 0.20 -0.95
CA GLU A 38 6.39 0.69 0.35
C GLU A 38 6.33 2.22 0.41
N CYS A 39 5.24 2.71 1.00
CA CYS A 39 4.93 4.11 1.13
C CYS A 39 4.14 4.36 2.42
N PHE A 40 4.36 5.52 3.04
CA PHE A 40 3.55 6.04 4.14
C PHE A 40 2.62 7.15 3.65
N LEU A 41 1.35 7.06 4.04
CA LEU A 41 0.32 8.06 3.75
C LEU A 41 -0.08 8.77 5.03
N GLY A 42 0.08 10.09 5.06
CA GLY A 42 -0.48 10.94 6.11
C GLY A 42 -1.98 11.15 5.87
N LEU A 43 -2.79 10.98 6.91
CA LEU A 43 -4.25 11.21 6.85
C LEU A 43 -4.71 12.48 7.59
N HIS A 44 -3.76 13.31 8.03
CA HIS A 44 -4.10 14.56 8.71
C HIS A 44 -4.92 15.47 7.78
N GLY A 45 -5.99 16.06 8.31
CA GLY A 45 -6.91 16.90 7.52
C GLY A 45 -7.89 16.14 6.62
N LEU A 46 -7.83 14.80 6.55
CA LEU A 46 -8.71 13.98 5.71
C LEU A 46 -9.90 13.35 6.45
N ALA A 47 -10.07 13.63 7.75
CA ALA A 47 -11.10 13.00 8.58
C ALA A 47 -12.54 13.22 8.06
N ASN A 48 -12.82 14.38 7.44
CA ASN A 48 -14.13 14.66 6.86
C ASN A 48 -14.41 13.83 5.59
N LEU A 49 -13.37 13.45 4.85
CA LEU A 49 -13.47 12.61 3.65
C LEU A 49 -13.45 11.13 4.00
N TRP A 50 -12.70 10.78 5.06
CA TRP A 50 -12.47 9.41 5.51
C TRP A 50 -12.63 9.33 7.03
N PRO A 51 -13.88 9.27 7.53
CA PRO A 51 -14.14 9.20 8.97
C PRO A 51 -13.59 7.91 9.61
N ILE A 52 -13.50 6.85 8.81
CA ILE A 52 -13.02 5.54 9.22
C ILE A 52 -11.79 5.20 8.35
N PRO A 53 -10.58 5.07 8.94
CA PRO A 53 -9.36 4.74 8.19
C PRO A 53 -9.46 3.45 7.37
N MET A 54 -10.21 2.44 7.86
CA MET A 54 -10.43 1.21 7.09
C MET A 54 -11.08 1.48 5.72
N GLY A 55 -11.98 2.46 5.63
CA GLY A 55 -12.68 2.81 4.38
C GLY A 55 -11.72 3.29 3.29
N ILE A 56 -10.76 4.17 3.63
CA ILE A 56 -9.76 4.64 2.67
C ILE A 56 -8.83 3.51 2.23
N SER A 57 -8.39 2.64 3.15
CA SER A 57 -7.53 1.51 2.82
C SER A 57 -8.18 0.52 1.86
N HIS A 58 -9.44 0.14 2.10
CA HIS A 58 -10.14 -0.75 1.16
C HIS A 58 -10.29 -0.12 -0.22
N LYS A 59 -10.57 1.19 -0.31
CA LYS A 59 -10.67 1.89 -1.58
C LYS A 59 -9.33 1.98 -2.31
N ILE A 60 -8.24 2.28 -1.60
CA ILE A 60 -6.87 2.28 -2.13
C ILE A 60 -6.52 0.89 -2.67
N ARG A 61 -6.67 -0.16 -1.84
CA ARG A 61 -6.39 -1.55 -2.21
C ARG A 61 -7.16 -1.96 -3.47
N HIS A 62 -8.45 -1.63 -3.52
CA HIS A 62 -9.30 -1.92 -4.66
C HIS A 62 -8.84 -1.18 -5.92
N ARG A 63 -8.54 0.12 -5.83
CA ARG A 63 -8.07 0.92 -6.97
C ARG A 63 -6.75 0.39 -7.52
N ILE A 64 -5.78 0.10 -6.65
CA ILE A 64 -4.49 -0.48 -7.05
C ILE A 64 -4.73 -1.83 -7.74
N ARG A 65 -5.52 -2.72 -7.13
CA ARG A 65 -5.81 -4.03 -7.70
C ARG A 65 -6.48 -3.92 -9.08
N GLN A 66 -7.43 -3.00 -9.25
CA GLN A 66 -8.10 -2.80 -10.53
C GLN A 66 -7.17 -2.29 -11.64
N TRP A 67 -6.23 -1.40 -11.32
CA TRP A 67 -5.45 -0.68 -12.33
C TRP A 67 -4.08 -1.32 -12.61
N THR A 68 -3.52 -2.04 -11.63
CA THR A 68 -2.18 -2.65 -11.74
C THR A 68 -2.21 -4.16 -11.58
N SER A 69 -3.34 -4.75 -11.18
CA SER A 69 -3.45 -6.17 -10.79
C SER A 69 -2.60 -6.56 -9.58
N LEU A 70 -1.89 -5.63 -8.94
CA LEU A 70 -1.03 -5.94 -7.79
C LEU A 70 -1.86 -6.07 -6.51
N PRO A 71 -1.68 -7.15 -5.73
CA PRO A 71 -2.19 -7.20 -4.37
C PRO A 71 -1.32 -6.31 -3.48
N VAL A 72 -1.97 -5.49 -2.66
CA VAL A 72 -1.29 -4.64 -1.66
C VAL A 72 -1.85 -4.89 -0.28
N CYS A 73 -1.13 -4.46 0.76
CA CYS A 73 -1.54 -4.53 2.15
C CYS A 73 -1.31 -3.17 2.82
N ALA A 74 -2.19 -2.79 3.74
CA ALA A 74 -2.12 -1.54 4.46
C ALA A 74 -2.12 -1.82 5.96
N GLY A 75 -1.57 -0.90 6.73
CA GLY A 75 -1.64 -0.93 8.19
C GLY A 75 -1.72 0.49 8.73
N PHE A 76 -2.41 0.65 9.85
CA PHE A 76 -2.64 1.95 10.47
C PHE A 76 -1.98 2.03 11.84
N GLY A 77 -1.49 3.22 12.18
CA GLY A 77 -0.93 3.51 13.49
C GLY A 77 -0.68 5.00 13.66
N ALA A 78 -0.60 5.45 14.90
CA ALA A 78 -0.30 6.84 15.23
C ALA A 78 1.12 7.27 14.80
N THR A 79 2.01 6.31 14.59
CA THR A 79 3.38 6.52 14.10
C THR A 79 3.67 5.60 12.92
N LYS A 80 4.68 5.95 12.11
CA LYS A 80 5.14 5.11 10.98
C LYS A 80 5.53 3.70 11.44
N THR A 81 6.20 3.57 12.58
CA THR A 81 6.59 2.29 13.15
C THR A 81 5.39 1.41 13.50
N LEU A 82 4.36 1.99 14.14
CA LEU A 82 3.13 1.26 14.47
C LEU A 82 2.35 0.88 13.22
N ALA A 83 2.26 1.77 12.23
CA ALA A 83 1.62 1.48 10.94
C ALA A 83 2.33 0.32 10.21
N LYS A 84 3.66 0.30 10.21
CA LYS A 84 4.46 -0.78 9.62
C LYS A 84 4.28 -2.11 10.37
N LEU A 85 4.21 -2.07 11.71
CA LEU A 85 3.88 -3.24 12.53
C LEU A 85 2.48 -3.77 12.23
N ALA A 86 1.47 -2.90 12.16
CA ALA A 86 0.11 -3.28 11.80
C ALA A 86 0.05 -3.95 10.41
N ASN A 87 0.73 -3.38 9.42
CA ASN A 87 0.83 -3.95 8.08
C ASN A 87 1.52 -5.34 8.10
N HIS A 88 2.55 -5.51 8.93
CA HIS A 88 3.21 -6.80 9.10
C HIS A 88 2.26 -7.88 9.67
N ILE A 89 1.39 -7.51 10.62
CA ILE A 89 0.38 -8.40 11.19
C ILE A 89 -0.69 -8.72 10.13
N ALA A 90 -1.20 -7.71 9.42
CA ALA A 90 -2.24 -7.86 8.41
C ALA A 90 -1.82 -8.77 7.24
N LYS A 91 -0.53 -8.78 6.87
CA LYS A 91 0.01 -9.71 5.86
C LYS A 91 0.02 -11.18 6.32
N LYS A 92 0.11 -11.43 7.63
CA LYS A 92 0.21 -12.78 8.22
C LYS A 92 -1.14 -13.35 8.65
N GLN A 93 -2.13 -12.50 8.88
CA GLN A 93 -3.46 -12.90 9.35
C GLN A 93 -4.50 -12.78 8.23
N PRO A 94 -5.01 -13.90 7.69
CA PRO A 94 -6.03 -13.86 6.65
C PRO A 94 -7.31 -13.13 7.08
N THR A 95 -7.63 -13.18 8.39
CA THR A 95 -8.78 -12.51 9.00
C THR A 95 -8.73 -10.99 8.90
N SER A 96 -7.56 -10.39 8.69
CA SER A 96 -7.39 -8.94 8.53
C SER A 96 -7.87 -8.43 7.16
N ASN A 97 -8.12 -9.30 6.17
CA ASN A 97 -8.43 -8.91 4.79
C ASN A 97 -7.40 -7.87 4.22
N GLY A 98 -6.17 -7.93 4.75
CA GLY A 98 -5.03 -7.07 4.46
C GLY A 98 -5.15 -5.58 4.87
N VAL A 99 -5.97 -5.27 5.89
CA VAL A 99 -5.98 -3.98 6.57
C VAL A 99 -5.87 -4.19 8.08
#